data_AF-A0A8H7UXK0-F1
#
_entry.id   AF-A0A8H7UXK0-F1
#
_cell.length_a   1.000
_cell.length_b   1.000
_cell.length_c   1.000
_cell.angle_alpha   90.00
_cell.angle_beta   90.00
_cell.angle_gamma   90.00
#
_symmetry.space_group_name_H-M   'P 1'
#
loop_
_entity.id
_entity.type
_entity.pdbx_description
1 polymer ?
#
loop_
_entity_poly.entity_id
_entity_poly.type
_entity_poly.pdbx_seq_one_letter_code
_entity_poly.pdbx_strand_id
1 'polypeptide(L)'
;MLIFRRKNQNHSSHYTLNPILTESQNRFDNLIQKRSKKQNFRTGSASFEPFFRRCLQPSALNFFAPTDRATIQLSLNFTAFLNNLSVHSPAMQVEFSKHQVKSFRRMLVNAIMHRVRSSLAPSAAAWSRFWALSLTFVQRNVPLRLLHQKVNTRLQMSIYNSELYQANCLFCLQDSETIPHFFFFCPIKSSFWTQLIDEFLWPGTTIQDIQAALTTLNFERISVKPFCPYAPTVILIIAISELWKSHWRFVVDQIPFNPNNVVSATSAALKKRFAEDHLSDFQ
;
A
#
# COMPACT_ATOMS: atom_id res chain seq x y z
N MET A 1 -50.27 45.28 25.56
CA MET A 1 -50.80 45.38 24.20
C MET A 1 -50.42 44.11 23.42
N LEU A 2 -51.30 43.09 23.49
CA LEU A 2 -51.90 42.32 22.39
C LEU A 2 -50.96 41.35 21.64
N ILE A 3 -51.27 40.08 21.34
CA ILE A 3 -52.21 39.03 21.76
C ILE A 3 -51.70 37.76 21.04
N PHE A 4 -51.88 36.57 21.62
CA PHE A 4 -51.66 35.27 20.99
C PHE A 4 -52.54 35.06 19.74
N ARG A 5 -52.03 34.39 18.69
CA ARG A 5 -52.86 33.48 17.88
C ARG A 5 -52.05 32.35 17.24
N ARG A 6 -52.40 31.12 17.64
CA ARG A 6 -52.09 29.86 16.93
C ARG A 6 -52.87 29.81 15.61
N LYS A 7 -52.25 29.30 14.56
CA LYS A 7 -52.86 28.38 13.60
C LYS A 7 -51.79 27.43 13.06
N ASN A 8 -51.96 26.15 13.36
CA ASN A 8 -51.31 25.04 12.64
C ASN A 8 -51.87 24.99 11.22
N GLN A 9 -51.01 24.80 10.21
CA GLN A 9 -51.25 23.87 9.11
C GLN A 9 -49.94 23.57 8.37
N ASN A 10 -49.63 22.27 8.34
CA ASN A 10 -48.64 21.51 7.59
C ASN A 10 -47.95 22.18 6.40
N HIS A 11 -46.61 22.18 6.42
CA HIS A 11 -45.81 21.84 5.23
C HIS A 11 -44.46 21.24 5.64
N SER A 12 -44.22 20.01 5.19
CA SER A 12 -42.93 19.31 5.26
C SER A 12 -41.82 20.16 4.68
N SER A 13 -40.76 20.39 5.45
CA SER A 13 -39.47 20.85 4.92
C SER A 13 -38.35 20.22 5.74
N HIS A 14 -37.55 19.43 5.02
CA HIS A 14 -36.33 18.79 5.47
C HIS A 14 -35.34 19.84 5.98
N TYR A 15 -34.93 19.73 7.25
CA TYR A 15 -33.75 20.43 7.76
C TYR A 15 -32.52 19.58 7.45
N THR A 16 -31.68 20.06 6.55
CA THR A 16 -30.30 19.61 6.34
C THR A 16 -29.42 20.09 7.50
N LEU A 17 -28.80 19.14 8.22
CA LEU A 17 -27.81 19.43 9.26
C LEU A 17 -26.46 19.80 8.62
N ASN A 18 -25.83 20.84 9.17
CA ASN A 18 -24.54 21.42 8.75
C ASN A 18 -23.37 20.40 8.73
N PRO A 19 -22.47 20.46 7.73
CA PRO A 19 -21.35 19.51 7.56
C PRO A 19 -20.14 19.74 8.48
N ILE A 20 -20.19 20.69 9.43
CA ILE A 20 -19.07 20.98 10.35
C ILE A 20 -19.19 20.18 11.67
N LEU A 21 -20.37 19.65 11.99
CA LEU A 21 -20.57 18.83 13.19
C LEU A 21 -20.12 17.37 13.00
N THR A 22 -20.15 16.84 11.77
CA THR A 22 -19.82 15.44 11.45
C THR A 22 -18.34 15.09 11.64
N GLU A 23 -17.42 16.04 11.43
CA GLU A 23 -15.97 15.80 11.61
C GLU A 23 -15.58 15.74 13.10
N SER A 24 -16.26 16.54 13.93
CA SER A 24 -16.10 16.53 15.39
C SER A 24 -16.70 15.27 16.01
N GLN A 25 -17.86 14.82 15.51
CA GLN A 25 -18.49 13.55 15.88
C GLN A 25 -17.62 12.35 15.47
N ASN A 26 -17.07 12.33 14.26
CA ASN A 26 -16.17 11.26 13.82
C ASN A 26 -14.89 11.17 14.66
N ARG A 27 -14.32 12.30 15.13
CA ARG A 27 -13.18 12.28 16.08
C ARG A 27 -13.61 11.82 17.48
N PHE A 28 -14.78 12.22 17.94
CA PHE A 28 -15.34 11.79 19.23
C PHE A 28 -15.66 10.29 19.23
N ASP A 29 -16.25 9.79 18.16
CA ASP A 29 -16.58 8.38 17.97
C ASP A 29 -15.32 7.50 17.85
N ASN A 30 -14.27 8.01 17.20
CA ASN A 30 -12.96 7.35 17.19
C ASN A 30 -12.28 7.34 18.58
N LEU A 31 -12.49 8.37 19.41
CA LEU A 31 -11.99 8.41 20.79
C LEU A 31 -12.82 7.52 21.72
N ILE A 32 -14.13 7.43 21.51
CA ILE A 32 -15.04 6.52 22.22
C ILE A 32 -14.75 5.06 21.81
N GLN A 33 -14.50 4.75 20.53
CA GLN A 33 -14.04 3.43 20.09
C GLN A 33 -12.66 3.07 20.65
N LYS A 34 -11.72 4.01 20.72
CA LYS A 34 -10.41 3.76 21.36
C LYS A 34 -10.54 3.54 22.87
N ARG A 35 -11.43 4.26 23.56
CA ARG A 35 -11.75 4.03 24.98
C ARG A 35 -12.47 2.70 25.19
N SER A 36 -13.44 2.35 24.34
CA SER A 36 -14.16 1.07 24.33
C SER A 36 -13.21 -0.11 24.07
N LYS A 37 -12.28 -0.02 23.11
CA LYS A 37 -11.22 -1.03 22.91
C LYS A 37 -10.32 -1.17 24.14
N LYS A 38 -9.93 -0.06 24.78
CA LYS A 38 -9.14 -0.08 26.02
C LYS A 38 -9.91 -0.69 27.21
N GLN A 39 -11.24 -0.58 27.20
CA GLN A 39 -12.15 -1.15 28.19
C GLN A 39 -12.43 -2.65 27.90
N ASN A 40 -12.54 -3.06 26.64
CA ASN A 40 -12.70 -4.46 26.21
C ASN A 40 -11.45 -5.33 26.50
N PHE A 41 -10.26 -4.73 26.45
CA PHE A 41 -9.03 -5.37 26.96
C PHE A 41 -9.04 -5.56 28.48
N ARG A 42 -9.77 -4.71 29.22
CA ARG A 42 -9.92 -4.81 30.69
C ARG A 42 -11.07 -5.72 31.11
N THR A 43 -12.09 -5.89 30.27
CA THR A 43 -13.29 -6.72 30.54
C THR A 43 -13.24 -8.11 29.91
N GLY A 44 -12.17 -8.46 29.19
CA GLY A 44 -11.93 -9.80 28.66
C GLY A 44 -12.78 -10.19 27.44
N SER A 45 -13.41 -9.23 26.77
CA SER A 45 -14.36 -9.47 25.67
C SER A 45 -13.75 -9.47 24.26
N ALA A 46 -12.42 -9.31 24.12
CA ALA A 46 -11.76 -9.42 22.83
C ALA A 46 -11.57 -10.90 22.44
N SER A 47 -12.14 -11.31 21.30
CA SER A 47 -11.91 -12.64 20.72
C SER A 47 -10.53 -12.67 20.10
N PHE A 48 -9.56 -13.20 20.84
CA PHE A 48 -8.25 -13.55 20.30
C PHE A 48 -8.31 -14.97 19.73
N GLU A 49 -7.63 -15.17 18.60
CA GLU A 49 -7.24 -16.50 18.14
C GLU A 49 -6.71 -17.32 19.35
N PRO A 50 -7.17 -18.58 19.56
CA PRO A 50 -6.91 -19.36 20.78
C PRO A 50 -5.44 -19.41 21.20
N PHE A 51 -4.53 -19.28 20.24
CA PHE A 51 -3.08 -19.17 20.46
C PHE A 51 -2.68 -18.02 21.41
N PHE A 52 -3.22 -16.81 21.24
CA PHE A 52 -2.82 -15.64 22.03
C PHE A 52 -3.53 -15.54 23.38
N ARG A 53 -4.61 -16.31 23.59
CA ARG A 53 -5.36 -16.31 24.86
C ARG A 53 -4.50 -16.72 26.05
N ARG A 54 -3.55 -17.64 25.83
CA ARG A 54 -2.60 -18.11 26.87
C ARG A 54 -1.56 -17.04 27.24
N CYS A 55 -1.19 -16.18 26.28
CA CYS A 55 -0.27 -15.06 26.49
C CYS A 55 -0.90 -13.90 27.28
N LEU A 56 -2.22 -13.90 27.42
CA LEU A 56 -2.99 -12.89 28.16
C LEU A 56 -3.39 -13.36 29.56
N GLN A 57 -3.13 -14.63 29.90
CA GLN A 57 -3.31 -15.10 31.28
C GLN A 57 -2.20 -14.51 32.16
N PRO A 58 -2.54 -13.96 33.34
CA PRO A 58 -1.54 -13.52 34.29
C PRO A 58 -0.59 -14.68 34.61
N SER A 59 0.66 -14.54 34.19
CA SER A 59 1.72 -15.48 34.51
C SER A 59 2.49 -14.96 35.71
N ALA A 60 2.83 -15.86 36.64
CA ALA A 60 3.79 -15.54 37.71
C ALA A 60 5.22 -15.33 37.18
N LEU A 61 5.46 -15.63 35.90
CA LEU A 61 6.77 -15.49 35.25
C LEU A 61 7.02 -14.03 34.88
N ASN A 62 8.16 -13.50 35.34
CA ASN A 62 8.57 -12.14 35.00
C ASN A 62 9.34 -12.16 33.67
N PHE A 63 8.73 -11.60 32.62
CA PHE A 63 9.33 -11.51 31.27
C PHE A 63 10.68 -10.76 31.21
N PHE A 64 11.01 -10.00 32.25
CA PHE A 64 12.25 -9.23 32.35
C PHE A 64 13.29 -9.88 33.30
N ALA A 65 12.92 -10.94 34.02
CA ALA A 65 13.85 -11.69 34.86
C ALA A 65 14.64 -12.72 34.03
N PRO A 66 15.98 -12.74 34.10
CA PRO A 66 16.81 -13.70 33.35
C PRO A 66 16.52 -15.16 33.68
N THR A 67 16.09 -15.45 34.91
CA THR A 67 15.79 -16.78 35.44
C THR A 67 14.58 -17.43 34.78
N ASP A 68 13.56 -16.62 34.47
CA ASP A 68 12.27 -17.12 33.98
C ASP A 68 12.28 -17.28 32.45
N ARG A 69 13.27 -16.69 31.79
CA ARG A 69 13.39 -16.66 30.32
C ARG A 69 13.55 -18.05 29.70
N ALA A 70 14.28 -18.95 30.36
CA ALA A 70 14.45 -20.33 29.90
C ALA A 70 13.13 -21.11 29.98
N THR A 71 12.41 -20.96 31.08
CA THR A 71 11.09 -21.59 31.31
C THR A 71 10.06 -21.06 30.31
N ILE A 72 10.03 -19.75 30.06
CA ILE A 72 9.16 -19.13 29.04
C ILE A 72 9.47 -19.71 27.65
N GLN A 73 10.76 -19.80 27.28
CA GLN A 73 11.16 -20.35 25.98
C GLN A 73 10.82 -21.83 25.79
N LEU A 74 10.83 -22.62 26.87
CA LEU A 74 10.43 -24.03 26.84
C LEU A 74 8.90 -24.20 26.76
N SER A 75 8.14 -23.29 27.37
CA SER A 75 6.67 -23.35 27.42
C SER A 75 5.98 -22.89 26.13
N LEU A 76 6.68 -22.12 25.28
CA LEU A 76 6.13 -21.59 24.03
C LEU A 76 6.23 -22.63 22.91
N ASN A 77 5.15 -23.39 22.71
CA ASN A 77 4.98 -24.28 21.58
C ASN A 77 4.44 -23.51 20.35
N PHE A 78 5.30 -23.31 19.35
CA PHE A 78 4.94 -22.61 18.10
C PHE A 78 4.42 -23.55 17.00
N THR A 79 4.31 -24.86 17.24
CA THR A 79 3.95 -25.86 16.22
C THR A 79 2.56 -25.61 15.62
N ALA A 80 1.59 -25.17 16.42
CA ALA A 80 0.26 -24.81 15.91
C ALA A 80 0.28 -23.57 15.01
N PHE A 81 1.11 -22.56 15.36
CA PHE A 81 1.33 -21.38 14.54
C PHE A 81 2.04 -21.72 13.22
N LEU A 82 2.99 -22.66 13.26
CA LEU A 82 3.70 -23.17 12.07
C LEU A 82 2.76 -23.90 11.10
N ASN A 83 1.84 -24.71 11.63
CA ASN A 83 0.86 -25.44 10.81
C ASN A 83 -0.12 -24.50 10.09
N ASN A 84 -0.53 -23.40 10.75
CA ASN A 84 -1.44 -22.41 10.16
C ASN A 84 -0.79 -21.45 9.16
N LEU A 85 0.54 -21.36 9.12
CA LEU A 85 1.25 -20.54 8.13
C LEU A 85 1.39 -21.21 6.76
N SER A 86 0.94 -22.46 6.60
CA SER A 86 0.97 -23.23 5.34
C SER A 86 2.34 -23.21 4.63
N VAL A 87 3.44 -23.16 5.39
CA VAL A 87 4.80 -23.25 4.84
C VAL A 87 5.16 -24.72 4.68
N HIS A 88 4.48 -25.42 3.77
CA HIS A 88 4.87 -26.77 3.37
C HIS A 88 6.00 -26.66 2.34
N SER A 89 7.23 -26.53 2.82
CA SER A 89 8.42 -26.85 2.02
C SER A 89 9.07 -28.10 2.62
N PRO A 90 9.34 -29.16 1.82
CA PRO A 90 9.97 -30.38 2.32
C PRO A 90 11.38 -30.16 2.90
N ALA A 91 11.99 -28.99 2.66
CA ALA A 91 13.25 -28.57 3.28
C ALA A 91 13.11 -28.12 4.76
N MET A 92 11.88 -28.03 5.30
CA MET A 92 11.62 -27.63 6.70
C MET A 92 11.46 -28.79 7.68
N GLN A 93 11.71 -30.04 7.28
CA GLN A 93 11.85 -31.17 8.23
C GLN A 93 13.23 -31.19 8.92
N VAL A 94 13.75 -30.02 9.28
CA VAL A 94 14.89 -29.94 10.17
C VAL A 94 14.34 -30.11 11.57
N GLU A 95 14.72 -31.19 12.25
CA GLU A 95 14.50 -31.36 13.69
C GLU A 95 14.76 -30.02 14.37
N PHE A 96 13.70 -29.41 14.90
CA PHE A 96 13.77 -28.17 15.67
C PHE A 96 14.45 -28.48 17.00
N SER A 97 15.74 -28.79 16.93
CA SER A 97 16.63 -28.90 18.06
C SER A 97 16.71 -27.51 18.68
N LYS A 98 16.12 -27.44 19.87
CA LYS A 98 16.34 -26.47 20.94
C LYS A 98 17.12 -25.20 20.54
N HIS A 99 16.36 -24.11 20.45
CA HIS A 99 16.77 -22.73 20.69
C HIS A 99 17.47 -21.99 19.54
N GLN A 100 16.73 -21.05 18.93
CA GLN A 100 16.92 -19.61 19.13
C GLN A 100 15.99 -18.85 18.20
N VAL A 101 15.25 -17.86 18.74
CA VAL A 101 14.43 -16.91 17.96
C VAL A 101 15.22 -16.30 16.79
N LYS A 102 16.54 -16.13 16.95
CA LYS A 102 17.45 -15.70 15.88
C LYS A 102 17.53 -16.70 14.71
N SER A 103 17.63 -18.00 14.98
CA SER A 103 17.68 -19.03 13.92
C SER A 103 16.37 -19.07 13.14
N PHE A 104 15.24 -19.03 13.85
CA PHE A 104 13.92 -18.93 13.23
C PHE A 104 13.74 -17.65 12.40
N ARG A 105 14.12 -16.47 12.94
CA ARG A 105 14.10 -15.21 12.19
C ARG A 105 15.00 -15.27 10.97
N ARG A 106 16.19 -15.87 11.07
CA ARG A 106 17.12 -16.03 9.94
C ARG A 106 16.54 -16.98 8.88
N MET A 107 15.88 -18.05 9.28
CA MET A 107 15.20 -18.98 8.37
C MET A 107 14.00 -18.32 7.68
N LEU A 108 13.17 -17.58 8.42
CA LEU A 108 12.06 -16.79 7.86
C LEU A 108 12.58 -15.73 6.89
N VAL A 109 13.62 -14.97 7.28
CA VAL A 109 14.26 -14.01 6.39
C VAL A 109 14.81 -14.74 5.17
N ASN A 110 15.47 -15.88 5.28
CA ASN A 110 15.97 -16.62 4.13
C ASN A 110 14.83 -17.16 3.25
N ALA A 111 13.75 -17.69 3.80
CA ALA A 111 12.60 -18.19 3.06
C ALA A 111 11.82 -17.06 2.36
N ILE A 112 11.63 -15.92 3.05
CA ILE A 112 11.06 -14.69 2.49
C ILE A 112 11.99 -14.13 1.42
N MET A 113 13.29 -14.05 1.67
CA MET A 113 14.29 -13.57 0.72
C MET A 113 14.41 -14.49 -0.48
N HIS A 114 14.23 -15.81 -0.33
CA HIS A 114 14.14 -16.74 -1.46
C HIS A 114 12.87 -16.55 -2.28
N ARG A 115 11.72 -16.24 -1.65
CA ARG A 115 10.50 -15.84 -2.38
C ARG A 115 10.64 -14.48 -3.08
N VAL A 116 11.35 -13.54 -2.45
CA VAL A 116 11.65 -12.20 -2.99
C VAL A 116 12.75 -12.24 -4.07
N ARG A 117 13.66 -13.23 -4.03
CA ARG A 117 14.67 -13.53 -5.07
C ARG A 117 14.13 -14.35 -6.23
N SER A 118 12.82 -14.45 -6.41
CA SER A 118 12.28 -14.74 -7.74
C SER A 118 12.94 -13.78 -8.75
N SER A 119 13.24 -14.25 -9.96
CA SER A 119 14.24 -13.70 -10.91
C SER A 119 13.96 -12.28 -11.47
N LEU A 120 13.20 -11.46 -10.74
CA LEU A 120 12.74 -10.12 -11.07
C LEU A 120 13.41 -9.03 -10.20
N ALA A 121 14.32 -9.40 -9.28
CA ALA A 121 15.02 -8.41 -8.45
C ALA A 121 15.96 -7.53 -9.31
N PRO A 122 15.92 -6.18 -9.17
CA PRO A 122 16.80 -5.31 -9.94
C PRO A 122 18.28 -5.57 -9.69
N SER A 123 19.09 -5.49 -10.75
CA SER A 123 20.55 -5.63 -10.65
C SER A 123 21.19 -4.45 -9.90
N ALA A 124 22.42 -4.63 -9.39
CA ALA A 124 23.16 -3.55 -8.74
C ALA A 124 23.36 -2.34 -9.67
N ALA A 125 23.60 -2.57 -10.96
CA ALA A 125 23.69 -1.52 -11.97
C ALA A 125 22.34 -0.79 -12.15
N ALA A 126 21.22 -1.51 -12.17
CA ALA A 126 19.89 -0.91 -12.26
C ALA A 126 19.59 -0.03 -11.03
N TRP A 127 19.96 -0.48 -9.84
CA TRP A 127 19.88 0.33 -8.62
C TRP A 127 20.75 1.58 -8.69
N SER A 128 22.00 1.44 -9.12
CA SER A 128 22.91 2.59 -9.26
C SER A 128 22.33 3.65 -10.21
N ARG A 129 21.85 3.23 -11.40
CA ARG A 129 21.16 4.12 -12.35
C ARG A 129 19.95 4.80 -11.73
N PHE A 130 19.11 4.06 -10.99
CA PHE A 130 17.94 4.62 -10.33
C PHE A 130 18.29 5.70 -9.29
N TRP A 131 19.33 5.46 -8.47
CA TRP A 131 19.76 6.41 -7.44
C TRP A 131 20.44 7.65 -8.01
N ALA A 132 21.07 7.54 -9.18
CA ALA A 132 21.67 8.68 -9.88
C ALA A 132 20.64 9.67 -10.43
N LEU A 133 19.36 9.29 -10.54
CA LEU A 133 18.32 10.19 -11.03
C LEU A 133 17.98 11.27 -10.00
N SER A 134 17.89 12.53 -10.45
CA SER A 134 17.40 13.69 -9.68
C SER A 134 15.88 13.65 -9.44
N LEU A 135 15.39 12.66 -8.69
CA LEU A 135 13.96 12.45 -8.43
C LEU A 135 13.50 13.19 -7.17
N THR A 136 12.23 13.55 -7.10
CA THR A 136 11.61 13.96 -5.84
C THR A 136 11.43 12.76 -4.90
N PHE A 137 11.18 13.02 -3.62
CA PHE A 137 10.90 11.96 -2.65
C PHE A 137 9.75 11.04 -3.10
N VAL A 138 8.63 11.61 -3.58
CA VAL A 138 7.48 10.84 -4.04
C VAL A 138 7.84 9.97 -5.24
N GLN A 139 8.58 10.55 -6.21
CA GLN A 139 9.03 9.83 -7.40
C GLN A 139 9.96 8.66 -7.10
N ARG A 140 10.77 8.73 -6.03
CA ARG A 140 11.55 7.58 -5.56
C ARG A 140 10.69 6.58 -4.77
N ASN A 141 9.81 7.08 -3.92
CA ASN A 141 9.07 6.26 -2.98
C ASN A 141 8.10 5.28 -3.66
N VAL A 142 7.44 5.71 -4.74
CA VAL A 142 6.43 4.88 -5.42
C VAL A 142 7.05 3.64 -6.10
N PRO A 143 8.10 3.76 -6.95
CA PRO A 143 8.80 2.58 -7.47
C PRO A 143 9.36 1.68 -6.38
N LEU A 144 9.91 2.24 -5.30
CA LEU A 144 10.40 1.43 -4.17
C LEU A 144 9.29 0.60 -3.52
N ARG A 145 8.11 1.20 -3.32
CA ARG A 145 6.95 0.46 -2.80
C ARG A 145 6.52 -0.65 -3.74
N LEU A 146 6.49 -0.40 -5.04
CA LEU A 146 6.20 -1.42 -6.05
C LEU A 146 7.21 -2.58 -5.96
N LEU A 147 8.51 -2.29 -6.00
CA LEU A 147 9.60 -3.28 -5.97
C LEU A 147 9.58 -4.13 -4.71
N HIS A 148 9.32 -3.51 -3.56
CA HIS A 148 9.24 -4.21 -2.28
C HIS A 148 7.87 -4.81 -1.97
N GLN A 149 6.90 -4.71 -2.89
CA GLN A 149 5.52 -5.18 -2.69
C GLN A 149 4.87 -4.57 -1.43
N LYS A 150 5.16 -3.30 -1.14
CA LYS A 150 4.69 -2.54 0.03
C LYS A 150 3.70 -1.44 -0.36
N VAL A 151 2.71 -1.84 -1.14
CA VAL A 151 1.70 -0.93 -1.69
C VAL A 151 0.41 -1.16 -0.91
N ASN A 152 -0.20 -0.11 -0.39
CA ASN A 152 -1.44 -0.22 0.37
C ASN A 152 -2.64 -0.45 -0.56
N THR A 153 -2.71 -1.63 -1.18
CA THR A 153 -3.84 -1.98 -2.05
C THR A 153 -5.05 -2.39 -1.22
N ARG A 154 -6.24 -2.34 -1.83
CA ARG A 154 -7.47 -2.82 -1.18
C ARG A 154 -7.38 -4.26 -0.70
N LEU A 155 -6.79 -5.16 -1.50
CA LEU A 155 -6.56 -6.55 -1.08
C LEU A 155 -5.66 -6.63 0.16
N GLN A 156 -4.56 -5.88 0.17
CA GLN A 156 -3.67 -5.87 1.34
C GLN A 156 -4.39 -5.31 2.57
N MET A 157 -5.17 -4.26 2.41
CA MET A 157 -5.93 -3.63 3.50
C MET A 157 -7.03 -4.54 4.04
N SER A 158 -7.73 -5.28 3.18
CA SER A 158 -8.78 -6.23 3.59
C SER A 158 -8.23 -7.40 4.39
N ILE A 159 -6.99 -7.82 4.14
CA ILE A 159 -6.31 -8.84 4.96
C ILE A 159 -6.09 -8.33 6.39
N TYR A 160 -5.76 -7.04 6.57
CA TYR A 160 -5.56 -6.46 7.90
C TYR A 160 -6.88 -6.18 8.63
N ASN A 161 -7.91 -5.73 7.91
CA ASN A 161 -9.21 -5.47 8.48
C ASN A 161 -10.31 -5.62 7.42
N SER A 162 -10.89 -6.83 7.35
CA SER A 162 -11.95 -7.19 6.40
C SER A 162 -13.30 -6.57 6.71
N GLU A 163 -13.52 -6.08 7.95
CA GLU A 163 -14.75 -5.38 8.32
C GLU A 163 -14.80 -3.96 7.74
N LEU A 164 -13.65 -3.30 7.64
CA LEU A 164 -13.53 -1.94 7.11
C LEU A 164 -13.21 -1.89 5.62
N TYR A 165 -12.51 -2.90 5.10
CA TYR A 165 -11.99 -2.88 3.74
C TYR A 165 -12.40 -4.14 2.97
N GLN A 166 -12.99 -3.92 1.81
CA GLN A 166 -13.20 -4.93 0.78
C GLN A 166 -12.00 -5.00 -0.15
N ALA A 167 -11.67 -6.21 -0.62
CA ALA A 167 -10.53 -6.46 -1.51
C ALA A 167 -10.71 -5.85 -2.90
N ASN A 168 -11.95 -5.61 -3.34
CA ASN A 168 -12.25 -5.12 -4.68
C ASN A 168 -11.63 -3.74 -4.91
N CYS A 169 -11.16 -3.53 -6.14
CA CYS A 169 -10.64 -2.27 -6.62
C CYS A 169 -11.74 -1.20 -6.59
N LEU A 170 -11.45 -0.04 -6.02
CA LEU A 170 -12.42 1.07 -5.90
C LEU A 170 -12.80 1.69 -7.26
N PHE A 171 -12.09 1.33 -8.32
CA PHE A 171 -12.22 1.93 -9.64
C PHE A 171 -13.07 1.07 -10.57
N CYS A 172 -12.71 -0.20 -10.75
CA CYS A 172 -13.50 -1.10 -11.60
C CYS A 172 -14.57 -1.88 -10.84
N LEU A 173 -14.45 -2.00 -9.51
CA LEU A 173 -15.35 -2.75 -8.63
C LEU A 173 -15.47 -4.27 -8.91
N GLN A 174 -14.87 -4.77 -10.00
CA GLN A 174 -14.94 -6.17 -10.42
C GLN A 174 -13.86 -7.04 -9.76
N ASP A 175 -12.59 -6.64 -9.93
CA ASP A 175 -11.46 -7.46 -9.51
C ASP A 175 -10.94 -7.06 -8.13
N SER A 176 -10.30 -8.02 -7.44
CA SER A 176 -9.49 -7.73 -6.26
C SER A 176 -8.29 -6.87 -6.62
N GLU A 177 -8.06 -5.80 -5.86
CA GLU A 177 -6.96 -4.86 -6.09
C GLU A 177 -5.62 -5.45 -5.60
N THR A 178 -5.01 -6.27 -6.45
CA THR A 178 -3.62 -6.69 -6.30
C THR A 178 -2.67 -5.55 -6.69
N ILE A 179 -1.36 -5.67 -6.44
CA ILE A 179 -0.38 -4.66 -6.85
C ILE A 179 -0.34 -4.46 -8.38
N PRO A 180 -0.33 -5.52 -9.21
CA PRO A 180 -0.43 -5.36 -10.66
C PRO A 180 -1.74 -4.69 -11.08
N HIS A 181 -2.87 -5.03 -10.44
CA HIS A 181 -4.15 -4.38 -10.73
C HIS A 181 -4.16 -2.90 -10.29
N PHE A 182 -3.57 -2.59 -9.14
CA PHE A 182 -3.45 -1.24 -8.58
C PHE A 182 -2.75 -0.30 -9.55
N PHE A 183 -1.65 -0.75 -10.16
CA PHE A 183 -0.85 0.11 -11.03
C PHE A 183 -1.21 -0.03 -12.51
N PHE A 184 -1.44 -1.23 -13.02
CA PHE A 184 -1.38 -1.51 -14.47
C PHE A 184 -2.69 -2.00 -15.07
N PHE A 185 -3.35 -2.99 -14.45
CA PHE A 185 -4.39 -3.77 -15.13
C PHE A 185 -5.83 -3.37 -14.78
N CYS A 186 -6.05 -2.47 -13.82
CA CYS A 186 -7.37 -1.89 -13.63
C CYS A 186 -7.82 -1.17 -14.92
N PRO A 187 -9.00 -1.46 -15.51
CA PRO A 187 -9.45 -0.87 -16.78
C PRO A 187 -9.38 0.66 -16.85
N ILE A 188 -9.68 1.34 -15.74
CA ILE A 188 -9.60 2.80 -15.66
C ILE A 188 -8.14 3.27 -15.70
N LYS A 189 -7.22 2.52 -15.10
CA LYS A 189 -5.79 2.86 -15.02
C LYS A 189 -5.00 2.37 -16.24
N SER A 190 -5.42 1.27 -16.86
CA SER A 190 -4.84 0.81 -18.12
C SER A 190 -5.07 1.83 -19.23
N SER A 191 -6.23 2.51 -19.24
CA SER A 191 -6.48 3.63 -20.16
C SER A 191 -5.45 4.76 -20.03
N PHE A 192 -4.98 5.07 -18.81
CA PHE A 192 -3.88 6.01 -18.61
C PHE A 192 -2.58 5.51 -19.26
N TRP A 193 -2.23 4.23 -19.10
CA TRP A 193 -1.03 3.69 -19.73
C TRP A 193 -1.12 3.68 -21.24
N THR A 194 -2.28 3.34 -21.81
CA THR A 194 -2.52 3.42 -23.26
C THR A 194 -2.28 4.84 -23.78
N GLN A 195 -2.86 5.84 -23.14
CA GLN A 195 -2.67 7.24 -23.53
C GLN A 195 -1.22 7.70 -23.36
N LEU A 196 -0.54 7.27 -22.28
CA LEU A 196 0.87 7.58 -22.06
C LEU A 196 1.76 6.96 -23.15
N ILE A 197 1.46 5.72 -23.58
CA ILE A 197 2.12 5.07 -24.70
C ILE A 197 1.91 5.91 -25.97
N ASP A 198 0.66 6.31 -26.23
CA ASP A 198 0.32 7.13 -27.39
C ASP A 198 0.97 8.52 -27.35
N GLU A 199 1.26 9.09 -26.19
CA GLU A 199 1.92 10.39 -26.10
C GLU A 199 3.45 10.28 -26.23
N PHE A 200 4.08 9.31 -25.57
CA PHE A 200 5.53 9.32 -25.36
C PHE A 200 6.30 8.11 -25.89
N LEU A 201 5.67 6.95 -26.00
CA LEU A 201 6.36 5.67 -26.21
C LEU A 201 6.13 5.11 -27.61
N TRP A 202 7.00 4.19 -28.04
CA TRP A 202 6.84 3.52 -29.32
C TRP A 202 5.49 2.76 -29.37
N PRO A 203 4.71 2.81 -30.47
CA PRO A 203 3.38 2.18 -30.55
C PRO A 203 3.33 0.68 -30.28
N GLY A 204 4.45 -0.03 -30.36
CA GLY A 204 4.55 -1.46 -30.00
C GLY A 204 4.73 -1.75 -28.52
N THR A 205 4.85 -0.73 -27.66
CA THR A 205 5.05 -0.89 -26.22
C THR A 205 3.76 -1.36 -25.57
N THR A 206 3.83 -2.44 -24.79
CA THR A 206 2.66 -2.96 -24.05
C THR A 206 2.69 -2.55 -22.57
N ILE A 207 1.54 -2.65 -21.90
CA ILE A 207 1.45 -2.43 -20.45
C ILE A 207 2.31 -3.46 -19.69
N GLN A 208 2.43 -4.67 -20.23
CA GLN A 208 3.28 -5.73 -19.69
C GLN A 208 4.76 -5.35 -19.77
N ASP A 209 5.21 -4.71 -20.86
CA ASP A 209 6.58 -4.20 -20.99
C ASP A 209 6.85 -3.12 -19.94
N ILE A 210 5.89 -2.20 -19.73
CA ILE A 210 5.97 -1.16 -18.71
C ILE A 210 6.06 -1.78 -17.31
N GLN A 211 5.21 -2.76 -16.98
CA GLN A 211 5.27 -3.45 -15.70
C GLN A 211 6.61 -4.15 -15.52
N ALA A 212 7.11 -4.86 -16.53
CA ALA A 212 8.40 -5.56 -16.47
C ALA A 212 9.54 -4.56 -16.25
N ALA A 213 9.54 -3.44 -16.97
CA ALA A 213 10.55 -2.40 -16.83
C ALA A 213 10.56 -1.79 -15.41
N LEU A 214 9.38 -1.48 -14.86
CA LEU A 214 9.26 -0.90 -13.52
C LEU A 214 9.57 -1.89 -12.39
N THR A 215 9.25 -3.18 -12.57
CA THR A 215 9.53 -4.21 -11.55
C THR A 215 10.97 -4.72 -11.58
N THR A 216 11.71 -4.51 -12.67
CA THR A 216 13.13 -4.92 -12.80
C THR A 216 14.11 -3.73 -12.82
N LEU A 217 13.59 -2.49 -12.91
CA LEU A 217 14.36 -1.28 -13.20
C LEU A 217 15.22 -1.41 -14.48
N ASN A 218 14.79 -2.23 -15.44
CA ASN A 218 15.42 -2.35 -16.76
C ASN A 218 14.52 -1.74 -17.83
N PHE A 219 14.97 -0.64 -18.42
CA PHE A 219 14.23 0.15 -19.40
C PHE A 219 14.75 0.00 -20.84
N GLU A 220 15.71 -0.92 -21.08
CA GLU A 220 16.37 -1.09 -22.38
C GLU A 220 15.41 -1.52 -23.50
N ARG A 221 14.29 -2.16 -23.13
CA ARG A 221 13.23 -2.56 -24.07
C ARG A 221 12.17 -1.49 -24.31
N ILE A 222 12.25 -0.36 -23.60
CA ILE A 222 11.29 0.73 -23.72
C ILE A 222 11.89 1.80 -24.62
N SER A 223 11.32 1.93 -25.81
CA SER A 223 11.68 2.98 -26.76
C SER A 223 10.68 4.13 -26.69
N VAL A 224 11.19 5.36 -26.79
CA VAL A 224 10.38 6.57 -26.88
C VAL A 224 10.06 6.90 -28.34
N LYS A 225 9.04 7.73 -28.58
CA LYS A 225 8.74 8.24 -29.91
C LYS A 225 9.86 9.15 -30.43
N PRO A 226 10.01 9.28 -31.77
CA PRO A 226 10.89 10.30 -32.34
C PRO A 226 10.59 11.68 -31.76
N PHE A 227 11.64 12.46 -31.51
CA PHE A 227 11.57 13.81 -30.93
C PHE A 227 11.08 13.91 -29.48
N CYS A 228 10.83 12.78 -28.79
CA CYS A 228 10.61 12.81 -27.34
C CYS A 228 11.93 13.14 -26.63
N PRO A 229 12.04 14.26 -25.90
CA PRO A 229 13.31 14.68 -25.29
C PRO A 229 13.59 13.94 -23.97
N TYR A 230 12.66 13.11 -23.49
CA TYR A 230 12.73 12.50 -22.18
C TYR A 230 13.21 11.04 -22.26
N ALA A 231 14.07 10.64 -21.34
CA ALA A 231 14.47 9.24 -21.20
C ALA A 231 13.29 8.35 -20.75
N PRO A 232 13.16 7.11 -21.25
CA PRO A 232 12.06 6.19 -20.92
C PRO A 232 11.97 5.91 -19.41
N THR A 233 13.12 5.79 -18.74
CA THR A 233 13.18 5.63 -17.27
C THR A 233 12.50 6.79 -16.54
N VAL A 234 12.75 8.02 -16.97
CA VAL A 234 12.20 9.22 -16.33
C VAL A 234 10.69 9.30 -16.58
N ILE A 235 10.25 9.05 -17.82
CA ILE A 235 8.83 8.99 -18.19
C ILE A 235 8.09 8.01 -17.27
N LEU A 236 8.55 6.76 -17.19
CA LEU A 236 7.83 5.71 -16.46
C LEU A 236 7.84 5.93 -14.94
N ILE A 237 8.94 6.43 -14.36
CA ILE A 237 8.99 6.73 -12.92
C ILE A 237 8.08 7.91 -12.55
N ILE A 238 8.03 8.94 -13.38
CA ILE A 238 7.12 10.08 -13.15
C ILE A 238 5.68 9.62 -13.35
N ALA A 239 5.38 8.90 -14.43
CA ALA A 239 4.06 8.37 -14.74
C ALA A 239 3.46 7.54 -13.60
N ILE A 240 4.20 6.55 -13.08
CA ILE A 240 3.71 5.72 -11.95
C ILE A 240 3.46 6.57 -10.70
N SER A 241 4.23 7.64 -10.52
CA SER A 241 4.10 8.55 -9.38
C SER A 241 2.90 9.48 -9.51
N GLU A 242 2.61 10.00 -10.70
CA GLU A 242 1.39 10.78 -10.97
C GLU A 242 0.14 9.90 -10.84
N LEU A 243 0.19 8.67 -11.34
CA LEU A 243 -0.89 7.70 -11.17
C LEU A 243 -1.14 7.38 -9.69
N TRP A 244 -0.07 7.17 -8.90
CA TRP A 244 -0.16 7.00 -7.46
C TRP A 244 -0.83 8.20 -6.78
N LYS A 245 -0.36 9.43 -7.09
CA LYS A 245 -0.96 10.65 -6.53
C LYS A 245 -2.44 10.77 -6.89
N SER A 246 -2.80 10.54 -8.14
CA SER A 246 -4.19 10.59 -8.60
C SER A 246 -5.07 9.55 -7.91
N HIS A 247 -4.56 8.33 -7.72
CA HIS A 247 -5.25 7.29 -6.95
C HIS A 247 -5.57 7.79 -5.53
N TRP A 248 -4.57 8.32 -4.81
CA TRP A 248 -4.79 8.75 -3.42
C TRP A 248 -5.63 10.01 -3.31
N ARG A 249 -5.60 10.91 -4.29
CA ARG A 249 -6.55 12.03 -4.38
C ARG A 249 -7.99 11.56 -4.52
N PHE A 250 -8.22 10.49 -5.27
CA PHE A 250 -9.55 9.86 -5.32
C PHE A 250 -9.92 9.25 -3.96
N VAL A 251 -9.03 8.47 -3.35
CA VAL A 251 -9.33 7.77 -2.08
C VAL A 251 -9.54 8.74 -0.91
N VAL A 252 -8.72 9.78 -0.80
CA VAL A 252 -8.70 10.71 0.34
C VAL A 252 -9.59 11.92 0.07
N ASP A 253 -9.38 12.59 -1.06
CA ASP A 253 -10.03 13.87 -1.37
C ASP A 253 -11.31 13.71 -2.21
N GLN A 254 -11.69 12.47 -2.55
CA GLN A 254 -12.85 12.16 -3.41
C GLN A 254 -12.82 12.84 -4.79
N ILE A 255 -11.63 13.18 -5.28
CA ILE A 255 -11.45 13.78 -6.60
C ILE A 255 -11.53 12.67 -7.66
N PRO A 256 -12.47 12.74 -8.62
CA PRO A 256 -12.62 11.69 -9.64
C PRO A 256 -11.33 11.46 -10.43
N PHE A 257 -10.99 10.19 -10.63
CA PHE A 257 -9.84 9.83 -11.43
C PHE A 257 -10.17 9.95 -12.91
N ASN A 258 -9.35 10.72 -13.63
CA ASN A 258 -9.46 10.89 -15.07
C ASN A 258 -8.08 10.61 -15.71
N PRO A 259 -7.94 9.59 -16.56
CA PRO A 259 -6.68 9.25 -17.23
C PRO A 259 -6.00 10.44 -17.91
N ASN A 260 -6.75 11.27 -18.64
CA ASN A 260 -6.23 12.42 -19.38
C ASN A 260 -5.56 13.44 -18.46
N ASN A 261 -6.13 13.65 -17.26
CA ASN A 261 -5.59 14.56 -16.26
C ASN A 261 -4.27 14.01 -15.68
N VAL A 262 -4.16 12.69 -15.51
CA VAL A 262 -2.92 12.05 -15.03
C VAL A 262 -1.83 12.12 -16.08
N VAL A 263 -2.16 11.90 -17.36
CA VAL A 263 -1.23 12.10 -18.47
C VAL A 263 -0.76 13.55 -18.52
N SER A 264 -1.67 14.52 -18.49
CA SER A 264 -1.34 15.96 -18.48
C SER A 264 -0.44 16.35 -17.30
N ALA A 265 -0.70 15.81 -16.10
CA ALA A 265 0.14 16.00 -14.93
C ALA A 265 1.53 15.39 -15.11
N THR A 266 1.61 14.23 -15.77
CA THR A 266 2.89 13.57 -16.12
C THR A 266 3.68 14.44 -17.09
N SER A 267 3.05 14.94 -18.16
CA SER A 267 3.68 15.83 -19.14
C SER A 267 4.18 17.13 -18.50
N ALA A 268 3.40 17.72 -17.58
CA ALA A 268 3.81 18.91 -16.84
C ALA A 268 5.01 18.64 -15.91
N ALA A 269 5.00 17.51 -15.19
CA ALA A 269 6.11 17.11 -14.32
C ALA A 269 7.40 16.81 -15.10
N LEU A 270 7.28 16.20 -16.30
CA LEU A 270 8.41 15.97 -17.21
C LEU A 270 9.00 17.29 -17.70
N LYS A 271 8.17 18.21 -18.18
CA LYS A 271 8.62 19.55 -18.64
C LYS A 271 9.34 20.31 -17.55
N LYS A 272 8.77 20.32 -16.33
CA LYS A 272 9.39 20.98 -15.18
C LYS A 272 10.78 20.40 -14.88
N ARG A 273 10.88 19.07 -14.81
CA ARG A 273 12.15 18.39 -14.54
C ARG A 273 13.19 18.67 -15.63
N PHE A 274 12.79 18.58 -16.88
CA PHE A 274 13.67 18.83 -18.01
C PHE A 274 14.22 20.26 -17.98
N ALA A 275 13.38 21.24 -17.64
CA ALA A 275 13.84 22.61 -17.43
C ALA A 275 14.83 22.72 -16.26
N GLU A 276 14.59 22.03 -15.14
CA GLU A 276 15.51 22.01 -13.99
C GLU A 276 16.86 21.39 -14.33
N ASP A 277 16.88 20.24 -15.03
CA ASP A 277 18.12 19.55 -15.41
C ASP A 277 18.98 20.43 -16.34
N HIS A 278 18.36 21.19 -17.27
CA HIS A 278 19.08 22.09 -18.19
C HIS A 278 19.44 23.46 -17.63
N LEU A 279 18.82 23.90 -16.52
CA LEU A 279 19.26 25.12 -15.82
C LEU A 279 20.57 24.88 -15.06
N SER A 280 20.82 23.65 -14.60
CA SER A 280 22.07 23.24 -13.94
C SER A 280 23.28 23.18 -14.88
N ASP A 281 23.08 23.17 -16.20
CA ASP A 281 24.18 23.14 -17.18
C ASP A 281 24.81 24.52 -17.43
N PHE A 282 24.21 25.60 -16.90
CA PHE A 282 24.65 26.99 -17.07
C PHE A 282 25.25 27.64 -15.80
N GLN A 283 25.53 26.84 -14.75
CA GLN A 283 26.17 27.28 -13.50
C GLN A 283 27.51 26.58 -13.29
#